data_AF-A0A822A3C3-F1
#
_entry.id   AF-A0A822A3C3-F1
#
_cell.length_a   1.000
_cell.length_b   1.000
_cell.length_c   1.000
_cell.angle_alpha   90.00
_cell.angle_beta   90.00
_cell.angle_gamma   90.00
#
_symmetry.space_group_name_H-M   'P 1'
#
loop_
_entity.id
_entity.type
_entity.pdbx_description
1 polymer ?
#
loop_
_entity_poly.entity_id
_entity_poly.type
_entity_poly.pdbx_seq_one_letter_code
_entity_poly.pdbx_strand_id
1 'polypeptide(L)' 'QDNEGWTPLHAAASCGNIDIVKYLLSRGATVDVCNNEGELPIDIAEGDDIIACLEDDMR' A
#
# COMPACT_ATOMS: atom_id res chain seq x y z
N GLN A 1 7.72 8.30 -4.94
CA GLN A 1 8.39 6.99 -4.92
C GLN A 1 9.82 7.19 -4.47
N ASP A 2 10.43 6.19 -3.86
CA ASP A 2 11.87 6.18 -3.57
C ASP A 2 12.67 5.55 -4.73
N ASN A 3 13.93 5.17 -4.47
CA ASN A 3 14.82 4.58 -5.48
C ASN A 3 14.38 3.19 -5.97
N GLU A 4 13.55 2.48 -5.19
CA GLU A 4 12.99 1.17 -5.54
C GLU A 4 11.58 1.29 -6.11
N GLY A 5 11.09 2.52 -6.34
CA GLY A 5 9.73 2.74 -6.81
C GLY A 5 8.70 2.65 -5.68
N TRP A 6 9.11 2.49 -4.42
CA TRP A 6 8.16 2.36 -3.31
C TRP A 6 7.49 3.69 -3.01
N THR A 7 6.18 3.65 -2.86
CA THR A 7 5.40 4.75 -2.25
C THR A 7 5.36 4.56 -0.72
N PRO A 8 4.99 5.58 0.06
CA PRO A 8 4.75 5.39 1.49
C PRO A 8 3.75 4.27 1.79
N LEU A 9 2.82 4.00 0.86
CA LEU A 9 1.84 2.94 1.00
C LEU A 9 2.46 1.54 0.84
N HIS A 10 3.45 1.36 -0.06
CA HIS A 10 4.23 0.13 -0.15
C HIS A 10 4.91 -0.19 1.19
N ALA A 11 5.61 0.80 1.75
CA ALA A 11 6.28 0.64 3.03
C ALA A 11 5.30 0.29 4.16
N ALA A 12 4.16 0.98 4.24
CA ALA A 12 3.15 0.73 5.27
C ALA A 12 2.52 -0.67 5.15
N ALA A 13 2.20 -1.09 3.93
CA ALA A 13 1.63 -2.40 3.64
C ALA A 13 2.62 -3.53 3.94
N SER A 14 3.87 -3.41 3.49
CA SER A 14 4.94 -4.38 3.76
C SER A 14 5.34 -4.45 5.24
N CYS A 15 5.14 -3.39 6.01
CA CYS A 15 5.39 -3.39 7.46
C CYS A 15 4.22 -3.94 8.28
N GLY A 16 3.10 -4.31 7.66
CA GLY A 16 1.92 -4.80 8.37
C GLY A 16 1.23 -3.74 9.26
N ASN A 17 1.41 -2.45 8.97
CA ASN A 17 0.89 -1.37 9.83
C ASN A 17 -0.42 -0.76 9.30
N ILE A 18 -1.54 -1.38 9.69
CA ILE A 18 -2.89 -1.00 9.27
C ILE A 18 -3.26 0.46 9.59
N ASP A 19 -2.77 1.00 10.71
CA ASP A 19 -3.06 2.38 11.10
C ASP A 19 -2.42 3.38 10.13
N ILE A 20 -1.18 3.11 9.71
CA ILE A 20 -0.48 3.94 8.71
C ILE A 20 -1.13 3.77 7.34
N VAL A 21 -1.52 2.55 6.95
CA VAL A 21 -2.24 2.29 5.68
C VAL A 21 -3.51 3.13 5.62
N LYS A 22 -4.40 3.03 6.62
CA LYS A 22 -5.64 3.80 6.71
C LYS A 22 -5.38 5.31 6.73
N TYR A 23 -4.36 5.75 7.46
CA TYR A 23 -3.98 7.16 7.48
C TYR A 23 -3.60 7.63 6.07
N LEU A 24 -2.72 6.92 5.35
CA LEU A 24 -2.30 7.28 4.00
C LEU A 24 -3.47 7.30 3.01
N LEU A 25 -4.36 6.30 3.06
CA LEU A 25 -5.58 6.25 2.24
C LEU A 25 -6.49 7.45 2.50
N SER A 26 -6.69 7.83 3.77
CA SER A 26 -7.46 9.03 4.14
C SER A 26 -6.87 10.34 3.60
N ARG A 27 -5.58 10.35 3.25
CA ARG A 27 -4.88 11.49 2.63
C ARG A 27 -4.91 11.45 1.10
N GLY A 28 -5.59 10.47 0.50
CA GLY A 28 -5.66 10.28 -0.95
C GLY A 28 -4.42 9.60 -1.53
N ALA A 29 -3.77 8.72 -0.76
CA ALA A 29 -2.68 7.91 -1.30
C ALA A 29 -3.18 7.01 -2.43
N THR A 30 -2.43 6.99 -3.53
CA THR A 30 -2.73 6.19 -4.71
C THR A 30 -2.36 4.72 -4.47
N VAL A 31 -3.33 3.83 -4.64
CA VAL A 31 -3.20 2.38 -4.40
C VAL A 31 -2.71 1.59 -5.62
N ASP A 32 -2.84 2.16 -6.82
CA ASP A 32 -2.54 1.52 -8.12
C ASP A 32 -1.17 1.91 -8.70
N VAL A 33 -0.22 2.31 -7.85
CA VAL A 33 1.17 2.61 -8.26
C VAL A 33 2.03 1.37 -8.10
N CYS A 34 2.69 0.92 -9.17
CA CYS A 34 3.68 -0.14 -9.08
C CYS A 34 5.07 0.39 -8.65
N ASN A 35 5.80 -0.41 -7.86
CA ASN A 35 7.22 -0.24 -7.63
C ASN A 35 8.07 -0.66 -8.86
N ASN A 36 9.40 -0.61 -8.74
CA ASN A 36 10.29 -0.96 -9.85
C ASN A 36 10.25 -2.45 -10.25
N GLU A 37 9.78 -3.33 -9.35
CA GLU A 37 9.56 -4.76 -9.61
C GLU A 37 8.17 -5.03 -10.22
N GLY A 38 7.34 -3.99 -10.39
CA GLY A 38 5.99 -4.10 -10.92
C GLY A 38 4.93 -4.47 -9.88
N GLU A 39 5.27 -4.44 -8.60
CA GLU A 39 4.38 -4.80 -7.49
C GLU A 39 3.59 -3.58 -7.02
N LEU A 40 2.31 -3.76 -6.74
CA LEU A 40 1.44 -2.80 -6.05
C LEU A 40 1.66 -2.87 -4.53
N PRO A 41 1.22 -1.86 -3.76
CA PRO A 41 1.21 -1.93 -2.30
C PRO A 41 0.48 -3.17 -1.75
N ILE A 42 -0.58 -3.62 -2.42
CA ILE A 42 -1.35 -4.81 -2.02
C ILE A 42 -0.57 -6.12 -2.26
N ASP A 43 0.28 -6.18 -3.28
CA ASP A 43 1.04 -7.39 -3.63
C ASP A 43 2.08 -7.75 -2.57
N ILE A 44 2.57 -6.75 -1.82
CA ILE A 44 3.57 -6.90 -0.75
C ILE A 44 2.97 -6.75 0.66
N ALA A 45 1.64 -6.65 0.79
CA ALA A 45 0.97 -6.39 2.06
C ALA A 45 1.12 -7.55 3.07
N GLU A 46 1.49 -7.23 4.31
CA GLU A 46 1.57 -8.20 5.41
C GLU A 46 0.31 -8.12 6.30
N GLY A 47 -0.70 -8.93 5.99
CA GLY A 47 -1.92 -9.08 6.80
C GLY A 47 -3.22 -9.00 6.00
N ASP A 48 -4.14 -9.92 6.27
CA ASP A 48 -5.45 -10.00 5.58
C ASP A 48 -6.28 -8.72 5.74
N ASP A 49 -6.12 -8.02 6.86
CA ASP A 49 -6.82 -6.76 7.16
C ASP A 49 -6.32 -5.59 6.30
N ILE A 50 -5.03 -5.57 5.96
CA ILE A 50 -4.45 -4.59 5.05
C ILE A 50 -4.88 -4.89 3.62
N ILE A 51 -4.82 -6.16 3.21
CA ILE A 51 -5.28 -6.60 1.89
C ILE A 51 -6.73 -6.18 1.69
N ALA A 52 -7.62 -6.49 2.64
CA ALA A 52 -9.02 -6.09 2.57
C ALA A 52 -9.20 -4.58 2.46
N CYS A 53 -8.46 -3.78 3.25
CA CYS A 53 -8.54 -2.32 3.16
C CYS A 53 -8.09 -1.78 1.80
N LEU A 54 -7.03 -2.34 1.22
CA LEU A 54 -6.54 -1.93 -0.09
C LEU A 54 -7.48 -2.37 -1.22
N GLU A 55 -8.07 -3.57 -1.14
CA GLU A 55 -9.09 -4.04 -2.09
C GLU A 55 -10.35 -3.15 -2.07
N ASP A 56 -10.79 -2.71 -0.88
CA ASP A 56 -11.95 -1.82 -0.74
C ASP A 56 -11.71 -0.45 -1.40
N ASP A 57 -10.50 0.12 -1.29
CA ASP A 57 -10.13 1.41 -1.91
C ASP A 57 -9.86 1.31 -3.42
N MET A 58 -9.61 0.11 -3.96
CA MET A 58 -9.41 -0.11 -5.40
C MET A 58 -10.73 -0.18 -6.21
N ARG A 59 -11.88 -0.18 -5.53
CA ARG A 59 -13.21 -0.40 -6.14
C ARG A 59 -13.94 0.89 -6.51
#